data_AF-A0A6J4MY72-F1
#
_entry.id   AF-A0A6J4MY72-F1
#
_cell.length_a   1.000
_cell.length_b   1.000
_cell.length_c   1.000
_cell.angle_alpha   90.00
_cell.angle_beta   90.00
_cell.angle_gamma   90.00
#
_symmetry.space_group_name_H-M   'P 1'
#
loop_
_entity.id
_entity.type
_entity.pdbx_description
1 polymer ?
#
loop_
_entity_poly.entity_id
_entity_poly.type
_entity_poly.pdbx_seq_one_letter_code
_entity_poly.pdbx_strand_id
1 'polypeptide(L)' 'MIKVAMIGAGSVVFCRNLTGDVLSYPEFRGATFSYMDVDPD' A
#
# COMPACT_ATOMS: atom_id res chain seq x y z
N MET A 1 4.31 14.74 4.91
CA MET A 1 3.36 13.96 4.10
C MET A 1 3.84 12.53 4.11
N ILE A 2 3.04 11.57 4.59
CA ILE A 2 3.46 10.17 4.69
C ILE A 2 3.32 9.53 3.29
N LYS A 3 4.37 8.83 2.85
CA LYS A 3 4.34 8.06 1.60
C LYS A 3 4.76 6.62 1.87
N VAL A 4 3.96 5.67 1.43
CA VAL A 4 4.20 4.23 1.56
C VAL A 4 4.39 3.66 0.15
N ALA A 5 5.54 3.06 -0.10
CA ALA A 5 5.83 2.38 -1.36
C ALA A 5 5.79 0.87 -1.14
N MET A 6 4.99 0.16 -1.95
CA MET A 6 4.93 -1.30 -1.97
C MET A 6 5.56 -1.80 -3.27
N ILE A 7 6.70 -2.48 -3.16
CA ILE A 7 7.45 -3.08 -4.27
C ILE A 7 7.14 -4.58 -4.29
N GLY A 8 6.69 -5.10 -5.43
CA GLY A 8 6.10 -6.44 -5.52
C GLY A 8 4.60 -6.42 -5.22
N ALA A 9 3.89 -5.39 -5.70
CA ALA A 9 2.48 -5.15 -5.41
C ALA A 9 1.51 -6.14 -6.09
N GLY A 10 1.99 -7.01 -6.98
CA GLY A 10 1.27 -8.15 -7.54
C GLY A 10 0.90 -9.18 -6.47
N SER A 11 1.46 -9.10 -5.26
CA SER A 11 0.94 -9.79 -4.08
C SER A 11 -0.37 -9.12 -3.57
N VAL A 12 -1.44 -9.17 -4.38
CA VAL A 12 -2.67 -8.38 -4.19
C VAL A 12 -3.31 -8.59 -2.81
N VAL A 13 -3.37 -9.83 -2.32
CA VAL A 13 -3.95 -10.12 -1.00
C VAL A 13 -3.12 -9.51 0.12
N PHE A 14 -1.78 -9.64 0.05
CA PHE A 14 -0.87 -9.08 1.02
C PHE A 14 -0.92 -7.55 1.03
N CYS A 15 -0.78 -6.92 -0.14
CA CYS A 15 -0.80 -5.47 -0.28
C CYS A 15 -2.14 -4.86 0.16
N ARG A 16 -3.27 -5.50 -0.16
CA ARG A 16 -4.58 -5.06 0.30
C ARG A 16 -4.70 -5.11 1.82
N ASN A 17 -4.31 -6.23 2.44
CA ASN A 17 -4.40 -6.38 3.89
C ASN A 17 -3.50 -5.36 4.59
N LEU A 18 -2.25 -5.22 4.15
CA LEU A 18 -1.30 -4.26 4.73
C LEU A 18 -1.77 -2.81 4.57
N THR A 19 -2.38 -2.47 3.44
CA THR A 19 -2.97 -1.14 3.22
C THR A 19 -4.12 -0.88 4.19
N GLY A 20 -5.00 -1.88 4.39
CA GLY A 20 -6.08 -1.81 5.37
C GLY A 20 -5.56 -1.60 6.78
N ASP A 21 -4.54 -2.37 7.18
CA ASP A 21 -3.92 -2.25 8.50
C ASP A 21 -3.30 -0.87 8.71
N VAL A 22 -2.57 -0.34 7.73
CA VAL A 22 -2.00 1.01 7.81
C VAL A 22 -3.09 2.08 7.91
N LEU A 23 -4.15 1.98 7.10
CA LEU A 23 -5.26 2.92 7.12
C LEU A 23 -6.20 2.77 8.33
N SER A 24 -6.04 1.72 9.14
CA SER A 24 -6.77 1.56 10.40
C SER A 24 -6.34 2.61 11.44
N TYR A 25 -5.15 3.19 11.28
CA TYR A 25 -4.62 4.25 12.13
C TYR A 25 -5.00 5.65 11.59
N PRO A 26 -5.73 6.48 12.36
CA PRO A 26 -6.19 7.80 11.92
C PRO A 26 -5.08 8.73 11.39
N GLU A 27 -3.86 8.60 11.91
CA GLU A 27 -2.67 9.36 11.55
C GLU A 27 -2.24 9.14 10.08
N PHE A 28 -2.64 8.00 9.49
CA PHE A 28 -2.29 7.61 8.13
C PHE A 28 -3.37 7.93 7.08
N ARG A 29 -4.50 8.55 7.47
CA ARG A 29 -5.60 8.89 6.54
C ARG A 29 -5.17 9.76 5.35
N GLY A 30 -4.12 10.56 5.51
CA GLY A 30 -3.55 11.40 4.46
C GLY A 30 -2.31 10.80 3.77
N ALA A 31 -2.01 9.52 4.00
CA ALA A 31 -0.84 8.87 3.40
C ALA A 31 -1.06 8.62 1.90
N THR A 32 -0.01 8.81 1.10
CA THR A 32 0.01 8.43 -0.31
C THR A 32 0.61 7.04 -0.46
N PHE A 33 -0.09 6.14 -1.16
CA PHE A 33 0.40 4.81 -1.46
C PHE A 33 0.87 4.74 -2.92
N SER A 34 2.00 4.09 -3.14
CA SER A 34 2.52 3.79 -4.48
C SER A 34 2.75 2.29 -4.59
N TYR A 35 2.01 1.66 -5.48
CA TYR A 35 2.09 0.22 -5.76
C TYR A 35 2.92 0.03 -7.02
N MET A 36 3.97 -0.78 -6.92
CA MET A 36 4.86 -1.08 -8.03
C MET A 36 5.00 -2.59 -8.15
N ASP A 37 4.83 -3.08 -9.37
CA ASP A 37 5.24 -4.41 -9.78
C ASP A 37 5.90 -4.33 -11.16
N VAL A 38 6.69 -5.35 -11.48
CA VAL A 38 7.27 -5.53 -12.83
C VAL A 38 6.28 -6.22 -13.75
N ASP A 39 5.34 -6.99 -13.18
CA ASP A 39 4.23 -7.58 -13.91
C ASP A 39 3.09 -6.54 -14.05
N PRO A 40 2.66 -6.20 -15.27
CA PRO A 40 1.53 -5.29 -15.48
C PRO A 40 0.15 -5.91 -15.17
N ASP A 41 0.05 -7.24 -15.08
CA ASP A 41 -1.18 -7.99 -14.77
C ASP A 41 -1.38 -8.21 -13.26
#